data_AF-A0A936MYM7-F1
#
_entry.id   AF-A0A936MYM7-F1
#
_cell.length_a   1.000
_cell.length_b   1.000
_cell.length_c   1.000
_cell.angle_alpha   90.00
_cell.angle_beta   90.00
_cell.angle_gamma   90.00
#
_symmetry.space_group_name_H-M   'P 1'
#
loop_
_entity.id
_entity.type
_entity.pdbx_description
1 polymer ?
#
loop_
_entity_poly.entity_id
_entity_poly.type
_entity_poly.pdbx_seq_one_letter_code
_entity_poly.pdbx_strand_id
1 'polypeptide(L)'
;MTRHTASLLLALLLMSGAGSVRAQQALVRWAYGPLARPGDAAFVVEGGAIHTASGPFGTRGPCVYLIEGDRVFRSADGNWSRGDCAYLLDGNGLVHASGPLCARGTCALVADGPAVFRSDGAFCSKAEAAFLIEGNAVFLADGAFARKGDAVLVIEGELSPAALLVILAAL
;
A
#
# COMPACT_ATOMS: atom_id res chain seq x y z
N MET A 1 -5.70 34.08 -11.31
CA MET A 1 -5.09 32.84 -10.79
C MET A 1 -6.01 32.22 -9.73
N THR A 2 -7.12 31.58 -10.11
CA THR A 2 -8.09 31.00 -9.13
C THR A 2 -8.97 29.87 -9.71
N ARG A 3 -8.60 29.26 -10.85
CA ARG A 3 -9.46 28.24 -11.50
C ARG A 3 -9.00 26.79 -11.35
N HIS A 4 -7.78 26.52 -10.87
CA HIS A 4 -7.26 25.15 -10.74
C HIS A 4 -7.47 24.51 -9.36
N THR A 5 -7.70 25.31 -8.31
CA THR A 5 -7.93 24.78 -6.95
C THR A 5 -9.37 24.27 -6.75
N ALA A 6 -10.33 24.80 -7.50
CA ALA A 6 -11.73 24.37 -7.42
C ALA A 6 -11.99 22.98 -8.03
N SER A 7 -11.26 22.61 -9.08
CA SER A 7 -11.39 21.27 -9.70
C SER A 7 -10.75 20.15 -8.86
N LEU A 8 -9.74 20.47 -8.03
CA LEU A 8 -9.07 19.47 -7.20
C LEU A 8 -9.92 19.07 -5.98
N LEU A 9 -10.65 20.03 -5.39
CA LEU A 9 -11.60 19.71 -4.31
C LEU A 9 -12.78 18.87 -4.81
N LEU A 10 -13.24 19.08 -6.05
CA LEU A 10 -14.37 18.32 -6.60
C LEU A 10 -13.99 16.86 -6.92
N ALA A 11 -12.73 16.57 -7.20
CA ALA A 11 -12.24 15.20 -7.36
C ALA A 11 -12.06 14.46 -6.02
N LEU A 12 -11.71 15.16 -4.95
CA LEU A 12 -11.61 14.57 -3.60
C LEU A 12 -12.98 14.39 -2.92
N LEU A 13 -13.97 15.24 -3.21
CA LEU A 13 -15.31 15.18 -2.61
C LEU A 13 -16.24 14.11 -3.19
N LEU A 14 -15.86 13.44 -4.27
CA LEU A 14 -16.62 12.28 -4.81
C LEU A 14 -16.33 10.96 -4.07
N MET A 15 -15.44 10.97 -3.06
CA MET A 15 -15.15 9.81 -2.22
C MET A 15 -15.94 9.79 -0.89
N SER A 16 -16.76 10.80 -0.62
CA SER A 16 -17.67 10.83 0.53
C SER A 16 -19.09 10.44 0.11
N GLY A 17 -19.30 9.14 -0.13
CA GLY A 17 -20.58 8.57 -0.50
C GLY A 17 -20.76 7.13 -0.01
N ALA A 18 -21.25 7.01 1.23
CA ALA A 18 -22.03 5.90 1.78
C ALA A 18 -21.66 4.44 1.43
N GLY A 19 -21.14 3.74 2.44
CA GLY A 19 -21.71 2.46 2.85
C GLY A 19 -21.84 1.39 1.78
N SER A 20 -20.74 0.72 1.48
CA SER A 20 -20.78 -0.69 1.12
C SER A 20 -19.55 -1.33 1.73
N VAL A 21 -19.73 -2.07 2.81
CA VAL A 21 -18.80 -3.16 3.19
C VAL A 21 -18.93 -4.20 2.07
N ARG A 22 -18.38 -3.88 0.90
CA ARG A 22 -17.92 -4.89 -0.02
C ARG A 22 -16.56 -5.23 0.55
N ALA A 23 -16.38 -6.44 1.07
CA ALA A 23 -15.04 -6.95 1.30
C ALA A 23 -14.33 -6.89 -0.06
N GLN A 24 -13.58 -5.81 -0.28
CA GLN A 24 -12.93 -5.57 -1.55
C GLN A 24 -11.80 -6.58 -1.63
N GLN A 25 -11.97 -7.57 -2.50
CA GLN A 25 -10.98 -8.59 -2.72
C GLN A 25 -10.02 -8.10 -3.81
N ALA A 26 -8.74 -8.03 -3.47
CA ALA A 26 -7.66 -7.81 -4.42
C ALA A 26 -6.62 -8.93 -4.31
N LEU A 27 -6.10 -9.34 -5.45
CA LEU A 27 -5.02 -10.29 -5.57
C LEU A 27 -3.77 -9.55 -6.03
N VAL A 28 -2.73 -9.58 -5.21
CA VAL A 28 -1.43 -9.03 -5.54
C VAL A 28 -0.53 -10.18 -5.95
N ARG A 29 0.03 -10.08 -7.14
CA ARG A 29 0.88 -11.11 -7.74
C ARG A 29 2.28 -10.55 -7.91
N TRP A 30 3.27 -11.43 -7.83
CA TRP A 30 4.60 -11.09 -8.31
C TRP A 30 4.53 -10.73 -9.79
N ALA A 31 5.41 -9.84 -10.22
CA ALA A 31 5.56 -9.49 -11.62
C ALA A 31 7.00 -9.71 -12.07
N TYR A 32 7.18 -10.01 -13.35
CA TYR A 32 8.50 -10.26 -13.92
C TYR A 32 8.76 -9.43 -15.16
N GLY A 33 9.96 -8.83 -15.19
CA GLY A 33 10.49 -8.06 -16.30
C GLY A 33 9.79 -6.70 -16.50
N PRO A 34 10.13 -6.00 -17.59
CA PRO A 34 9.70 -4.61 -17.80
C PRO A 34 8.24 -4.48 -18.26
N LEU A 35 7.58 -5.60 -18.59
CA LEU A 35 6.20 -5.64 -19.09
C LEU A 35 5.20 -6.12 -18.03
N ALA A 36 5.61 -6.22 -16.76
CA ALA A 36 4.76 -6.65 -15.67
C ALA A 36 4.03 -7.98 -15.93
N ARG A 37 4.77 -9.00 -16.38
CA ARG A 37 4.18 -10.33 -16.61
C ARG A 37 3.72 -10.92 -15.27
N PRO A 38 2.43 -11.23 -15.09
CA PRO A 38 1.94 -11.75 -13.81
C PRO A 38 2.53 -13.12 -13.49
N GLY A 39 3.03 -13.24 -12.28
CA GLY A 39 3.59 -14.45 -11.68
C GLY A 39 2.66 -15.10 -10.68
N ASP A 40 3.23 -15.80 -9.70
CA ASP A 40 2.46 -16.38 -8.61
C ASP A 40 1.84 -15.31 -7.72
N ALA A 41 0.75 -15.68 -7.05
CA ALA A 41 0.15 -14.82 -6.04
C ALA A 41 1.13 -14.57 -4.88
N ALA A 42 1.25 -13.31 -4.49
CA ALA A 42 2.04 -12.85 -3.36
C ALA A 42 1.15 -12.58 -2.14
N PHE A 43 0.04 -11.85 -2.36
CA PHE A 43 -0.90 -11.49 -1.29
C PHE A 43 -2.35 -11.53 -1.75
N VAL A 44 -3.25 -11.87 -0.83
CA VAL A 44 -4.69 -11.64 -0.98
C VAL A 44 -5.08 -10.56 0.01
N VAL A 45 -5.73 -9.51 -0.47
CA VAL A 45 -6.27 -8.44 0.37
C VAL A 45 -7.78 -8.53 0.35
N GLU A 46 -8.39 -8.72 1.49
CA GLU A 46 -9.84 -8.89 1.62
C GLU A 46 -10.27 -8.34 2.96
N GLY A 47 -11.43 -7.67 3.04
CA GLY A 47 -12.07 -7.28 4.30
C GLY A 47 -11.20 -6.43 5.24
N GLY A 48 -10.21 -5.71 4.71
CA GLY A 48 -9.26 -4.92 5.51
C GLY A 48 -8.08 -5.71 6.06
N ALA A 49 -7.85 -6.96 5.65
CA ALA A 49 -6.63 -7.69 5.97
C ALA A 49 -5.77 -7.96 4.74
N ILE A 50 -4.47 -8.11 4.98
CA ILE A 50 -3.50 -8.62 4.01
C ILE A 50 -3.14 -10.04 4.44
N HIS A 51 -3.33 -10.99 3.54
CA HIS A 51 -2.91 -12.38 3.68
C HIS A 51 -1.74 -12.65 2.76
N THR A 52 -0.81 -13.49 3.20
CA THR A 52 0.09 -14.13 2.23
C THR A 52 -0.74 -14.99 1.27
N ALA A 53 -0.23 -15.20 0.06
CA ALA A 53 -0.89 -16.03 -0.92
C ALA A 53 0.11 -16.98 -1.58
N SER A 54 -0.41 -18.06 -2.14
CA SER A 54 0.40 -19.00 -2.92
C SER A 54 -0.39 -19.61 -4.07
N GLY A 55 0.36 -20.13 -5.05
CA GLY A 55 -0.17 -20.76 -6.24
C GLY A 55 -0.72 -19.76 -7.28
N PRO A 56 -1.20 -20.28 -8.42
CA PRO A 56 -1.56 -19.47 -9.58
C PRO A 56 -2.87 -18.69 -9.40
N PHE A 57 -3.74 -19.13 -8.50
CA PHE A 57 -5.07 -18.54 -8.26
C PHE A 57 -5.18 -17.76 -6.94
N GLY A 58 -4.08 -17.64 -6.18
CA GLY A 58 -4.09 -16.90 -4.93
C GLY A 58 -4.80 -17.59 -3.79
N THR A 59 -4.37 -18.81 -3.44
CA THR A 59 -4.86 -19.48 -2.24
C THR A 59 -4.48 -18.65 -1.02
N ARG A 60 -5.48 -18.22 -0.26
CA ARG A 60 -5.32 -17.39 0.94
C ARG A 60 -4.53 -18.15 2.01
N GLY A 61 -3.40 -17.59 2.38
CA GLY A 61 -2.57 -18.02 3.51
C GLY A 61 -2.88 -17.26 4.80
N PRO A 62 -1.97 -17.34 5.78
CA PRO A 62 -2.07 -16.60 7.03
C PRO A 62 -2.21 -15.09 6.83
N CYS A 63 -3.00 -14.46 7.71
CA CYS A 63 -3.07 -13.00 7.85
C CYS A 63 -1.71 -12.45 8.31
N VAL A 64 -1.21 -11.42 7.66
CA VAL A 64 0.03 -10.71 8.07
C VAL A 64 -0.28 -9.34 8.64
N TYR A 65 -1.26 -8.63 8.08
CA TYR A 65 -1.66 -7.31 8.55
C TYR A 65 -3.18 -7.13 8.58
N LEU A 66 -3.63 -6.31 9.52
CA LEU A 66 -5.01 -5.84 9.65
C LEU A 66 -5.00 -4.33 9.52
N ILE A 67 -5.91 -3.80 8.71
CA ILE A 67 -6.03 -2.39 8.36
C ILE A 67 -7.36 -1.88 8.88
N GLU A 68 -7.28 -0.87 9.74
CA GLU A 68 -8.43 -0.26 10.38
C GLU A 68 -8.33 1.27 10.26
N GLY A 69 -8.98 1.80 9.23
CA GLY A 69 -8.86 3.21 8.88
C GLY A 69 -7.42 3.55 8.50
N ASP A 70 -6.77 4.38 9.30
CA ASP A 70 -5.39 4.84 9.16
C ASP A 70 -4.36 3.97 9.89
N ARG A 71 -4.80 2.94 10.62
CA ARG A 71 -3.93 2.09 11.44
C ARG A 71 -3.71 0.73 10.80
N VAL A 72 -2.48 0.24 10.91
CA VAL A 72 -2.09 -1.08 10.41
C VAL A 72 -1.46 -1.86 11.56
N PHE A 73 -2.06 -3.00 11.87
CA PHE A 73 -1.61 -3.90 12.92
C PHE A 73 -1.02 -5.16 12.31
N ARG A 74 0.04 -5.70 12.92
CA ARG A 74 0.47 -7.07 12.62
C ARG A 74 -0.60 -8.04 13.12
N SER A 75 -0.82 -9.12 12.39
CA SER A 75 -1.64 -10.21 12.92
C SER A 75 -0.91 -10.92 14.06
N ALA A 76 -1.63 -11.24 15.14
CA ALA A 76 -1.05 -11.90 16.31
C ALA A 76 -0.84 -13.42 16.11
N ASP A 77 -1.68 -14.05 15.28
CA ASP A 77 -1.80 -15.51 15.19
C ASP A 77 -1.98 -16.02 13.74
N GLY A 78 -1.90 -15.13 12.75
CA GLY A 78 -2.17 -15.48 11.36
C GLY A 78 -3.66 -15.65 11.03
N ASN A 79 -4.56 -15.43 11.99
CA ASN A 79 -5.99 -15.63 11.83
C ASN A 79 -6.82 -14.41 12.24
N TRP A 80 -6.57 -13.28 11.58
CA TRP A 80 -7.34 -12.04 11.73
C TRP A 80 -7.37 -11.43 13.15
N SER A 81 -6.60 -11.97 14.09
CA SER A 81 -6.47 -11.37 15.41
C SER A 81 -5.49 -10.20 15.38
N ARG A 82 -5.90 -9.09 16.00
CA ARG A 82 -5.10 -7.87 16.10
C ARG A 82 -3.94 -8.05 17.08
N GLY A 83 -2.72 -7.82 16.60
CA GLY A 83 -1.52 -7.69 17.41
C GLY A 83 -1.12 -6.24 17.61
N ASP A 84 0.18 -5.99 17.75
CA ASP A 84 0.72 -4.64 17.88
C ASP A 84 0.57 -3.83 16.59
N CYS A 85 0.44 -2.52 16.76
CA CYS A 85 0.51 -1.59 15.64
C CYS A 85 1.88 -1.68 14.99
N ALA A 86 1.91 -1.63 13.65
CA ALA A 86 3.12 -1.68 12.86
C ALA A 86 3.28 -0.44 11.99
N TYR A 87 2.17 0.10 11.49
CA TYR A 87 2.18 1.32 10.70
C TYR A 87 0.98 2.23 10.96
N LEU A 88 1.18 3.50 10.67
CA LEU A 88 0.16 4.54 10.57
C LEU A 88 0.22 5.16 9.18
N LEU A 89 -0.94 5.36 8.57
CA LEU A 89 -1.09 6.17 7.38
C LEU A 89 -1.29 7.63 7.79
N ASP A 90 -0.30 8.47 7.51
CA ASP A 90 -0.27 9.89 7.83
C ASP A 90 -0.30 10.68 6.52
N GLY A 91 -1.50 10.99 6.04
CA GLY A 91 -1.72 11.59 4.72
C GLY A 91 -1.27 10.66 3.59
N ASN A 92 -0.18 11.02 2.92
CA ASN A 92 0.46 10.22 1.86
C ASN A 92 1.67 9.40 2.35
N GLY A 93 2.01 9.50 3.64
CA GLY A 93 3.12 8.80 4.26
C GLY A 93 2.68 7.53 4.97
N LEU A 94 3.48 6.48 4.86
CA LEU A 94 3.42 5.32 5.75
C LEU A 94 4.49 5.49 6.82
N VAL A 95 4.06 5.52 8.08
CA VAL A 95 4.92 5.74 9.23
C VAL A 95 5.00 4.47 10.05
N HIS A 96 6.20 4.07 10.47
CA HIS A 96 6.36 3.00 11.45
C HIS A 96 5.61 3.40 12.72
N ALA A 97 4.87 2.47 13.29
CA ALA A 97 4.18 2.64 14.56
C ALA A 97 4.42 1.42 15.43
N SER A 98 4.24 1.59 16.75
CA SER A 98 4.43 0.49 17.69
C SER A 98 3.46 0.54 18.88
N GLY A 99 3.28 -0.62 19.51
CA GLY A 99 2.42 -0.79 20.68
C GLY A 99 0.92 -0.73 20.37
N PRO A 100 0.07 -0.86 21.41
CA PRO A 100 -1.38 -0.97 21.25
C PRO A 100 -2.06 0.34 20.85
N LEU A 101 -1.42 1.48 21.11
CA LEU A 101 -1.93 2.82 20.81
C LEU A 101 -1.37 3.41 19.51
N CYS A 102 -0.57 2.66 18.76
CA CYS A 102 0.13 3.14 17.57
C CYS A 102 0.99 4.38 17.86
N ALA A 103 1.98 4.24 18.74
CA ALA A 103 2.96 5.31 18.96
C ALA A 103 3.72 5.55 17.65
N ARG A 104 3.67 6.80 17.15
CA ARG A 104 4.27 7.20 15.88
C ARG A 104 5.80 7.15 15.95
N GLY A 105 6.40 6.52 14.96
CA GLY A 105 7.85 6.42 14.76
C GLY A 105 8.34 7.23 13.56
N THR A 106 9.34 6.69 12.86
CA THR A 106 9.89 7.26 11.63
C THR A 106 9.03 6.91 10.43
N CYS A 107 9.06 7.77 9.41
CA CYS A 107 8.42 7.44 8.13
C CYS A 107 9.18 6.29 7.47
N ALA A 108 8.44 5.45 6.74
CA ALA A 108 8.97 4.33 5.96
C ALA A 108 8.88 4.65 4.45
N LEU A 109 7.70 5.09 4.01
CA LEU A 109 7.42 5.41 2.62
C LEU A 109 6.59 6.69 2.51
N VAL A 110 6.72 7.38 1.37
CA VAL A 110 5.90 8.56 1.02
C VAL A 110 5.45 8.44 -0.42
N ALA A 111 4.14 8.44 -0.65
CA ALA A 111 3.58 8.47 -1.99
C ALA A 111 3.47 9.90 -2.51
N ASP A 112 3.91 10.15 -3.74
CA ASP A 112 3.74 11.42 -4.44
C ASP A 112 3.35 11.17 -5.89
N GLY A 113 2.05 11.32 -6.16
CA GLY A 113 1.47 10.90 -7.42
C GLY A 113 1.72 9.40 -7.66
N PRO A 114 2.27 9.00 -8.82
CA PRO A 114 2.55 7.59 -9.12
C PRO A 114 3.82 7.07 -8.45
N ALA A 115 4.68 7.93 -7.90
CA ALA A 115 5.96 7.51 -7.33
C ALA A 115 5.85 7.29 -5.82
N VAL A 116 6.55 6.29 -5.31
CA VAL A 116 6.69 6.02 -3.87
C VAL A 116 8.16 6.13 -3.50
N PHE A 117 8.46 6.96 -2.51
CA PHE A 117 9.80 7.28 -2.07
C PHE A 117 10.10 6.61 -0.74
N ARG A 118 11.34 6.18 -0.55
CA ARG A 118 11.84 5.85 0.78
C ARG A 118 11.87 7.11 1.63
N SER A 119 11.63 6.92 2.92
CA SER A 119 11.81 7.95 3.93
C SER A 119 12.32 7.28 5.20
N ASP A 120 13.12 7.99 5.98
CA ASP A 120 13.71 7.51 7.23
C ASP A 120 13.65 8.57 8.36
N GLY A 121 12.96 9.69 8.12
CA GLY A 121 12.84 10.81 9.06
C GLY A 121 11.48 10.89 9.76
N ALA A 122 11.41 11.67 10.84
CA ALA A 122 10.16 11.96 11.55
C ALA A 122 9.14 12.78 10.72
N PHE A 123 9.60 13.44 9.65
CA PHE A 123 8.83 14.40 8.86
C PHE A 123 8.48 13.91 7.44
N CYS A 124 8.68 12.62 7.14
CA CYS A 124 8.32 12.04 5.85
C CYS A 124 8.94 12.79 4.66
N SER A 125 10.21 13.17 4.77
CA SER A 125 10.95 13.75 3.65
C SER A 125 11.25 12.67 2.60
N LYS A 126 11.03 13.00 1.33
CA LYS A 126 11.34 12.12 0.20
C LYS A 126 12.85 11.95 0.08
N ALA A 127 13.33 10.72 0.12
CA ALA A 127 14.70 10.37 -0.24
C ALA A 127 14.71 9.88 -1.70
N GLU A 128 15.19 8.66 -1.93
CA GLU A 128 15.17 8.03 -3.25
C GLU A 128 13.82 7.39 -3.55
N ALA A 129 13.42 7.41 -4.82
CA ALA A 129 12.28 6.63 -5.26
C ALA A 129 12.56 5.15 -5.04
N ALA A 130 11.57 4.42 -4.53
CA ALA A 130 11.59 2.98 -4.37
C ALA A 130 10.73 2.30 -5.44
N PHE A 131 9.57 2.89 -5.73
CA PHE A 131 8.60 2.30 -6.63
C PHE A 131 7.92 3.34 -7.52
N LEU A 132 7.45 2.88 -8.68
CA LEU A 132 6.58 3.63 -9.58
C LEU A 132 5.34 2.79 -9.87
N ILE A 133 4.17 3.40 -9.74
CA ILE A 133 2.87 2.76 -9.94
C ILE A 133 2.32 3.24 -11.28
N GLU A 134 2.12 2.32 -12.22
CA GLU A 134 1.50 2.60 -13.51
C GLU A 134 0.31 1.65 -13.72
N GLY A 135 -0.91 2.21 -13.71
CA GLY A 135 -2.13 1.42 -13.78
C GLY A 135 -2.21 0.45 -12.61
N ASN A 136 -2.22 -0.85 -12.92
CA ASN A 136 -2.28 -1.91 -11.93
C ASN A 136 -0.93 -2.60 -11.68
N ALA A 137 0.17 -2.07 -12.20
CA ALA A 137 1.51 -2.63 -12.01
C ALA A 137 2.37 -1.71 -11.14
N VAL A 138 3.24 -2.33 -10.34
CA VAL A 138 4.27 -1.65 -9.55
C VAL A 138 5.63 -2.02 -10.09
N PHE A 139 6.44 -1.01 -10.35
CA PHE A 139 7.80 -1.13 -10.85
C PHE A 139 8.78 -0.69 -9.78
N LEU A 140 9.96 -1.31 -9.76
CA LEU A 140 11.09 -0.72 -9.05
C LEU A 140 11.39 0.64 -9.67
N ALA A 141 11.71 1.60 -8.81
CA ALA A 141 12.17 2.90 -9.22
C ALA A 141 13.51 3.21 -8.57
N ASP A 142 14.31 4.03 -9.23
CA ASP A 142 15.62 4.44 -8.75
C ASP A 142 15.87 5.95 -8.92
N GLY A 143 16.62 6.50 -7.98
CA GLY A 143 17.02 7.91 -7.91
C GLY A 143 15.88 8.87 -7.55
N ALA A 144 16.21 10.17 -7.50
CA ALA A 144 15.28 11.23 -7.08
C ALA A 144 14.11 11.48 -8.07
N PHE A 145 14.23 11.00 -9.32
CA PHE A 145 13.24 11.21 -10.38
C PHE A 145 12.43 9.94 -10.71
N ALA A 146 12.51 8.89 -9.87
CA ALA A 146 11.78 7.65 -10.04
C ALA A 146 11.96 7.00 -11.42
N ARG A 147 13.22 6.75 -11.82
CA ARG A 147 13.51 6.05 -13.07
C ARG A 147 12.95 4.63 -13.02
N LYS A 148 12.05 4.31 -13.94
CA LYS A 148 11.37 3.01 -14.01
C LYS A 148 12.34 1.87 -14.33
N GLY A 149 12.32 0.83 -13.50
CA GLY A 149 12.98 -0.44 -13.71
C GLY A 149 11.98 -1.55 -14.04
N ASP A 150 12.29 -2.78 -13.60
CA ASP A 150 11.43 -3.94 -13.79
C ASP A 150 10.19 -3.89 -12.87
N ALA A 151 9.11 -4.52 -13.34
CA ALA A 151 7.92 -4.72 -12.53
C ALA A 151 8.21 -5.71 -11.40
N VAL A 152 7.63 -5.44 -10.23
CA VAL A 152 7.69 -6.32 -9.05
C VAL A 152 6.32 -6.85 -8.66
N LEU A 153 5.25 -6.09 -8.89
CA LEU A 153 3.89 -6.53 -8.57
C LEU A 153 2.90 -6.19 -9.68
N VAL A 154 1.88 -7.04 -9.83
CA VAL A 154 0.63 -6.73 -10.53
C VAL A 154 -0.53 -6.88 -9.54
N ILE A 155 -1.44 -5.92 -9.57
CA ILE A 155 -2.61 -5.83 -8.72
C ILE A 155 -3.83 -6.19 -9.56
N GLU A 156 -4.61 -7.14 -9.10
CA GLU A 156 -5.89 -7.52 -9.69
C GLU A 156 -7.00 -7.19 -8.68
N GLY A 157 -8.02 -6.45 -9.09
CA GLY A 157 -8.97 -5.83 -8.17
C GLY A 157 -8.45 -4.49 -7.67
N GLU A 158 -8.93 -4.01 -6.52
CA GLU A 158 -8.42 -2.74 -6.00
C GLU A 158 -8.04 -2.75 -4.53
N LEU A 159 -7.01 -1.96 -4.26
CA LEU A 159 -6.33 -1.86 -2.99
C LEU A 159 -6.51 -0.49 -2.41
N SER A 160 -6.72 -0.43 -1.10
CA SER A 160 -6.60 0.83 -0.38
C SER A 160 -5.14 1.32 -0.42
N PRO A 161 -4.91 2.65 -0.37
CA PRO A 161 -3.55 3.20 -0.28
C PRO A 161 -2.75 2.62 0.89
N ALA A 162 -3.40 2.39 2.04
CA ALA A 162 -2.77 1.75 3.20
C ALA A 162 -2.28 0.33 2.86
N ALA A 163 -3.12 -0.50 2.21
CA ALA A 163 -2.75 -1.86 1.85
C ALA A 163 -1.56 -1.88 0.88
N LEU A 164 -1.60 -1.02 -0.14
CA LEU A 164 -0.52 -0.91 -1.12
C LEU A 164 0.79 -0.52 -0.42
N LEU A 165 0.80 0.57 0.35
CA LEU A 165 2.04 1.05 0.98
C LEU A 165 2.61 0.04 1.99
N VAL A 166 1.76 -0.66 2.76
CA VAL A 166 2.22 -1.70 3.68
C VAL A 166 2.84 -2.89 2.94
N ILE A 167 2.25 -3.31 1.82
CA ILE A 167 2.83 -4.36 0.98
C ILE A 167 4.18 -3.90 0.45
N LEU A 168 4.28 -2.67 -0.06
CA LEU A 168 5.54 -2.12 -0.58
C LEU A 168 6.61 -1.95 0.49
N ALA A 169 6.24 -1.62 1.73
CA ALA A 169 7.17 -1.53 2.85
C ALA A 169 7.69 -2.90 3.33
N ALA A 170 7.04 -3.99 2.91
CA ALA A 170 7.44 -5.36 3.23
C ALA A 170 8.27 -6.04 2.12
N LEU A 171 8.47 -5.37 0.97
CA LEU A 171 9.36 -5.80 -0.13
C LEU A 171 10.80 -5.40 0.12
#